data_AF-A0A7X0EFT8-F1
#
_entry.id   AF-A0A7X0EFT8-F1
#
_cell.length_a   1.000
_cell.length_b   1.000
_cell.length_c   1.000
_cell.angle_alpha   90.00
_cell.angle_beta   90.00
_cell.angle_gamma   90.00
#
_symmetry.space_group_name_H-M   'P 1'
#
loop_
_entity.id
_entity.type
_entity.pdbx_description
1 polymer ?
#
loop_
_entity_poly.entity_id
_entity_poly.type
_entity_poly.pdbx_seq_one_letter_code
_entity_poly.pdbx_strand_id
1 'polypeptide(L)'
;MSFLKYAPLAIAVAAASLSNAAFAQSTAPATATHAAPAHYSTTETEIGKLLDDPAARALLDKYIPGMTASDQIDMARAMTLKDIQQYSPDQVNDKVLAQLDAEFAKIQAK
;
A
#
# COMPACT_ATOMS: atom_id res chain seq x y z
N MET A 1 1.00 -71.03 7.07
CA MET A 1 1.81 -71.10 8.30
C MET A 1 3.27 -71.08 7.88
N SER A 2 4.09 -70.26 8.54
CA SER A 2 5.55 -70.09 8.34
C SER A 2 5.95 -68.85 7.54
N PHE A 3 6.91 -68.02 7.96
CA PHE A 3 7.51 -67.71 9.27
C PHE A 3 8.32 -66.42 9.01
N LEU A 4 8.24 -65.49 9.96
CA LEU A 4 9.18 -64.41 10.29
C LEU A 4 10.49 -64.35 9.51
N LYS A 5 10.71 -63.21 8.86
CA LYS A 5 11.91 -62.80 8.11
C LYS A 5 11.78 -61.27 7.98
N TYR A 6 12.61 -60.36 8.49
CA TYR A 6 14.02 -60.39 8.87
C TYR A 6 14.32 -59.23 9.85
N ALA A 7 15.19 -59.47 10.82
CA ALA A 7 16.22 -58.53 11.29
C ALA A 7 17.56 -59.26 11.11
N PRO A 8 18.75 -58.63 11.01
CA PRO A 8 19.10 -57.25 11.39
C PRO A 8 19.93 -56.51 10.32
N LEU A 9 20.08 -55.19 10.44
CA LEU A 9 21.35 -54.56 10.06
C LEU A 9 21.50 -53.21 10.77
N ALA A 10 22.34 -53.21 11.80
CA ALA A 10 22.92 -51.99 12.34
C ALA A 10 23.88 -51.41 11.28
N ILE A 11 23.62 -50.19 10.84
CA ILE A 11 24.60 -49.36 10.13
C ILE A 11 24.78 -48.11 10.98
N ALA A 12 25.95 -48.01 11.59
CA ALA A 12 26.47 -46.76 12.11
C ALA A 12 26.75 -45.83 10.92
N VAL A 13 26.07 -44.68 10.85
CA VAL A 13 26.42 -43.59 9.94
C VAL A 13 26.96 -42.43 10.75
N ALA A 14 28.20 -42.12 10.45
CA ALA A 14 28.97 -41.00 10.95
C ALA A 14 28.34 -39.66 10.59
N ALA A 15 28.56 -38.68 11.45
CA ALA A 15 28.21 -37.29 11.25
C ALA A 15 28.87 -36.72 9.98
N ALA A 16 28.05 -36.17 9.08
CA ALA A 16 28.47 -35.23 8.06
C ALA A 16 27.41 -34.12 7.97
N SER A 17 27.76 -32.95 8.48
CA SER A 17 27.04 -31.70 8.33
C SER A 17 27.03 -31.26 6.87
N LEU A 18 25.85 -31.19 6.26
CA LEU A 18 25.61 -30.57 4.96
C LEU A 18 24.40 -29.64 5.05
N SER A 19 24.71 -28.35 4.95
CA SER A 19 23.78 -27.24 4.80
C SER A 19 23.00 -27.32 3.48
N ASN A 20 21.87 -26.58 3.45
CA ASN A 20 21.10 -26.11 2.28
C ASN A 20 19.90 -26.94 1.78
N ALA A 21 18.72 -26.59 2.31
CA ALA A 21 17.49 -26.40 1.54
C ALA A 21 16.63 -25.36 2.30
N ALA A 22 16.83 -24.05 2.15
CA ALA A 22 16.38 -23.24 1.00
C ALA A 22 14.88 -23.39 0.66
N PHE A 23 14.02 -23.10 1.63
CA PHE A 23 12.70 -22.49 1.37
C PHE A 23 12.57 -21.20 2.17
N ALA A 24 13.46 -20.25 1.90
CA ALA A 24 13.17 -18.85 2.15
C ALA A 24 12.35 -18.35 0.95
N GLN A 25 11.04 -18.54 0.99
CA GLN A 25 10.15 -17.73 0.16
C GLN A 25 10.17 -16.31 0.72
N SER A 26 11.24 -15.57 0.41
CA SER A 26 11.21 -14.11 0.40
C SER A 26 10.47 -13.68 -0.86
N THR A 27 9.16 -13.46 -0.75
CA THR A 27 8.40 -12.66 -1.72
C THR A 27 7.25 -11.95 -1.00
N ALA A 28 7.60 -10.87 -0.30
CA ALA A 28 6.79 -9.65 -0.26
C ALA A 28 7.63 -8.50 0.32
N PRO A 29 8.36 -7.73 -0.50
CA PRO A 29 8.60 -6.34 -0.12
C PRO A 29 7.29 -5.59 -0.41
N ALA A 30 6.36 -5.60 0.54
CA ALA A 30 5.26 -4.64 0.57
C ALA A 30 5.21 -3.92 1.91
N THR A 31 6.39 -3.68 2.49
CA THR A 31 6.61 -2.48 3.28
C THR A 31 7.47 -1.58 2.41
N ALA A 32 6.83 -0.96 1.42
CA ALA A 32 7.29 0.37 1.03
C ALA A 32 7.09 1.23 2.28
N THR A 33 8.10 1.25 3.15
CA THR A 33 8.32 2.39 4.04
C THR A 33 8.67 3.54 3.11
N HIS A 34 7.65 4.08 2.43
CA HIS A 34 7.68 5.45 2.00
C HIS A 34 7.85 6.22 3.31
N ALA A 35 9.04 6.76 3.53
CA ALA A 35 9.20 7.83 4.50
C ALA A 35 8.04 8.80 4.27
N ALA A 36 7.20 9.01 5.29
CA ALA A 36 6.00 9.81 5.16
C ALA A 36 6.39 11.13 4.46
N PRO A 37 5.83 11.41 3.28
CA PRO A 37 6.27 12.56 2.52
C PRO A 37 6.01 13.81 3.37
N ALA A 38 6.96 14.74 3.38
CA ALA A 38 6.84 15.96 4.17
C ALA A 38 5.60 16.79 3.79
N HIS A 39 5.10 16.57 2.57
CA HIS A 39 3.94 17.21 1.97
C HIS A 39 3.02 16.17 1.35
N TYR A 40 1.75 16.53 1.23
CA TYR A 40 0.78 15.72 0.51
C TYR A 40 1.00 15.78 -1.01
N SER A 41 0.55 14.73 -1.70
CA SER A 41 0.70 14.55 -3.15
C SER A 41 -0.56 13.92 -3.72
N THR A 42 -1.04 14.40 -4.86
CA THR A 42 -2.29 13.91 -5.46
C THR A 42 -2.19 12.49 -6.03
N THR A 43 -0.97 12.01 -6.30
CA THR A 43 -0.69 10.68 -6.87
C THR A 43 -0.20 9.67 -5.85
N GLU A 44 0.26 10.12 -4.68
CA GLU A 44 0.91 9.26 -3.67
C GLU A 44 0.16 9.26 -2.34
N THR A 45 -0.61 10.30 -2.04
CA THR A 45 -1.36 10.39 -0.79
C THR A 45 -2.77 9.84 -0.98
N GLU A 46 -3.15 8.90 -0.12
CA GLU A 46 -4.51 8.39 -0.01
C GLU A 46 -5.48 9.51 0.37
N ILE A 47 -6.65 9.55 -0.27
CA ILE A 47 -7.71 10.53 0.00
C ILE A 47 -8.09 10.54 1.48
N GLY A 48 -8.10 9.37 2.13
CA GLY A 48 -8.37 9.26 3.56
C GLY A 48 -7.47 10.15 4.41
N LYS A 49 -6.16 10.16 4.13
CA LYS A 49 -5.17 11.00 4.82
C LYS A 49 -5.41 12.48 4.57
N LEU A 50 -5.76 12.85 3.33
CA LEU A 50 -6.11 14.23 3.00
C LEU A 50 -7.38 14.71 3.72
N LEU A 51 -8.34 13.82 3.95
CA LEU A 51 -9.59 14.13 4.65
C LEU A 51 -9.39 14.23 6.18
N ASP A 52 -8.42 13.49 6.72
CA ASP A 52 -8.10 13.50 8.15
C ASP A 52 -7.39 14.80 8.58
N ASP A 53 -6.70 15.50 7.68
CA ASP A 53 -6.15 16.84 7.94
C ASP A 53 -7.11 17.95 7.50
N PRO A 54 -7.62 18.80 8.42
CA PRO A 54 -8.51 19.91 8.05
C PRO A 54 -7.90 20.88 7.04
N ALA A 55 -6.57 21.05 7.01
CA ALA A 55 -5.93 21.93 6.04
C ALA A 55 -6.01 21.36 4.61
N ALA A 56 -5.70 20.08 4.44
CA ALA A 56 -5.81 19.40 3.15
C ALA A 56 -7.28 19.27 2.72
N ARG A 57 -8.19 18.92 3.64
CA ARG A 57 -9.63 18.85 3.36
C ARG A 57 -10.20 20.18 2.85
N ALA A 58 -9.81 21.31 3.43
CA ALA A 58 -10.27 22.62 2.96
C ALA A 58 -9.81 22.93 1.52
N LEU A 59 -8.62 22.47 1.13
CA LEU A 59 -8.15 22.55 -0.26
C LEU A 59 -9.00 21.65 -1.16
N LEU A 60 -9.28 20.41 -0.75
CA LEU A 60 -10.15 19.51 -1.50
C LEU A 60 -11.53 20.12 -1.75
N ASP A 61 -12.17 20.70 -0.73
CA ASP A 61 -13.48 21.35 -0.88
C ASP A 61 -13.45 22.56 -1.81
N LYS A 62 -12.33 23.28 -1.86
CA LYS A 62 -12.14 24.44 -2.74
C LYS A 62 -11.94 24.04 -4.20
N TYR A 63 -11.19 22.97 -4.46
CA TYR A 63 -10.77 22.58 -5.80
C TYR A 63 -11.67 21.49 -6.42
N ILE A 64 -12.30 20.65 -5.61
CA ILE A 64 -13.16 19.55 -6.02
C ILE A 64 -14.47 19.60 -5.18
N PRO A 65 -15.34 20.59 -5.43
CA PRO A 65 -16.53 20.81 -4.63
C PRO A 65 -17.46 19.59 -4.66
N GLY A 66 -17.94 19.18 -3.49
CA GLY A 66 -18.84 18.04 -3.33
C GLY A 66 -18.14 16.67 -3.17
N MET A 67 -16.84 16.57 -3.41
CA MET A 67 -16.11 15.30 -3.23
C MET A 67 -16.16 14.81 -1.78
N THR A 68 -15.87 15.68 -0.81
CA THR A 68 -15.80 15.30 0.62
C THR A 68 -17.18 14.96 1.22
N ALA A 69 -18.26 15.38 0.57
CA ALA A 69 -19.64 15.14 0.97
C ALA A 69 -20.33 14.04 0.16
N SER A 70 -19.62 13.43 -0.81
CA SER A 70 -20.17 12.36 -1.64
C SER A 70 -20.33 11.07 -0.83
N ASP A 71 -21.43 10.34 -1.02
CA ASP A 71 -21.68 9.07 -0.31
C ASP A 71 -20.59 7.99 -0.58
N GLN A 72 -19.86 8.13 -1.70
CA GLN A 72 -18.77 7.22 -2.07
C GLN A 72 -17.42 7.61 -1.44
N ILE A 73 -17.35 8.71 -0.67
CA ILE A 73 -16.09 9.20 -0.13
C ILE A 73 -15.41 8.17 0.76
N ASP A 74 -16.19 7.38 1.51
CA ASP A 74 -15.69 6.30 2.36
C ASP A 74 -14.99 5.19 1.57
N MET A 75 -15.49 4.87 0.38
CA MET A 75 -14.83 3.92 -0.53
C MET A 75 -13.58 4.51 -1.18
N ALA A 76 -13.63 5.80 -1.51
CA ALA A 76 -12.51 6.51 -2.13
C ALA A 76 -11.34 6.77 -1.17
N ARG A 77 -11.53 6.66 0.16
CA ARG A 77 -10.47 6.97 1.15
C ARG A 77 -9.18 6.17 0.95
N ALA A 78 -9.28 4.94 0.46
CA ALA A 78 -8.12 4.07 0.22
C ALA A 78 -7.48 4.27 -1.17
N MET A 79 -7.93 5.25 -1.95
CA MET A 79 -7.44 5.57 -3.29
C MET A 79 -6.75 6.93 -3.29
N THR A 80 -5.95 7.22 -4.32
CA THR A 80 -5.38 8.57 -4.52
C THR A 80 -6.33 9.45 -5.35
N LEU A 81 -6.11 10.77 -5.34
CA LEU A 81 -6.89 11.69 -6.19
C LEU A 81 -6.70 11.37 -7.68
N LYS A 82 -5.49 10.95 -8.07
CA LYS A 82 -5.21 10.51 -9.43
C LYS A 82 -5.97 9.24 -9.82
N ASP A 83 -6.12 8.29 -8.89
CA ASP A 83 -6.86 7.06 -9.17
C ASP A 83 -8.35 7.33 -9.40
N ILE A 84 -8.95 8.26 -8.66
CA ILE A 84 -10.37 8.58 -8.80
C ILE A 84 -10.69 9.42 -10.04
N GLN A 85 -9.69 10.04 -10.68
CA GLN A 85 -9.86 10.85 -11.90
C GLN A 85 -10.66 10.11 -12.97
N GLN A 86 -10.49 8.79 -13.10
CA GLN A 86 -11.22 7.99 -14.10
C GLN A 86 -12.75 7.96 -13.87
N TYR A 87 -13.20 8.14 -12.63
CA TYR A 87 -14.63 8.13 -12.29
C TYR A 87 -15.25 9.52 -12.34
N SER A 88 -14.44 10.58 -12.28
CA SER A 88 -14.91 11.97 -12.27
C SER A 88 -13.95 12.91 -13.00
N PRO A 89 -13.67 12.67 -14.29
CA PRO A 89 -12.66 13.44 -15.04
C PRO A 89 -13.05 14.91 -15.22
N ASP A 90 -14.34 15.25 -15.16
CA ASP A 90 -14.82 16.63 -15.26
C ASP A 90 -14.41 17.48 -14.04
N GLN A 91 -14.39 16.87 -12.85
CA GLN A 91 -14.09 17.53 -11.57
C GLN A 91 -12.62 17.32 -11.16
N VAL A 92 -12.11 16.10 -11.34
CA VAL A 92 -10.77 15.68 -10.95
C VAL A 92 -9.93 15.50 -12.21
N ASN A 93 -9.51 16.61 -12.81
CA ASN A 93 -8.65 16.62 -14.01
C ASN A 93 -7.20 17.02 -13.67
N ASP A 94 -6.29 16.78 -14.62
CA ASP A 94 -4.85 17.05 -14.44
C ASP A 94 -4.54 18.49 -14.04
N LYS A 95 -5.32 19.47 -14.51
CA LYS A 95 -5.15 20.86 -14.10
C LYS A 95 -5.49 21.04 -12.62
N VAL A 96 -6.60 20.48 -12.15
CA VAL A 96 -7.00 20.54 -10.74
C VAL A 96 -6.00 19.81 -9.85
N LEU A 97 -5.54 18.63 -10.26
CA LEU A 97 -4.53 17.86 -9.53
C LEU A 97 -3.22 18.64 -9.38
N ALA A 98 -2.71 19.22 -10.48
CA ALA A 98 -1.49 20.03 -10.43
C ALA A 98 -1.64 21.27 -9.53
N GLN A 99 -2.83 21.90 -9.51
CA GLN A 99 -3.10 23.00 -8.59
C GLN A 99 -3.12 22.53 -7.13
N LEU A 100 -3.70 21.37 -6.85
CA LEU A 100 -3.71 20.78 -5.51
C LEU A 100 -2.30 20.42 -5.04
N ASP A 101 -1.47 19.79 -5.87
CA ASP A 101 -0.07 19.51 -5.53
C ASP A 101 0.71 20.79 -5.19
N ALA A 102 0.49 21.87 -5.94
CA ALA A 102 1.11 23.16 -5.65
C ALA A 102 0.64 23.78 -4.32
N GLU A 103 -0.60 23.56 -3.91
CA GLU A 103 -1.12 24.01 -2.61
C GLU A 103 -0.67 23.09 -1.47
N PHE A 104 -0.62 21.77 -1.71
CA PHE A 104 -0.12 20.79 -0.75
C PHE A 104 1.35 20.99 -0.42
N ALA A 105 2.18 21.40 -1.38
CA ALA A 105 3.56 21.80 -1.13
C ALA A 105 3.70 22.98 -0.15
N LYS A 106 2.63 23.74 0.12
CA LYS A 106 2.62 24.87 1.07
C LYS A 106 2.22 24.46 2.48
N ILE A 107 1.76 23.23 2.69
CA ILE A 107 1.33 22.71 3.99
C ILE A 107 2.09 21.43 4.34
N GLN A 108 2.35 21.19 5.62
CA GLN A 108 2.99 19.96 6.07
C GLN A 108 1.98 18.84 6.19
N ALA A 109 2.36 17.63 5.77
CA ALA A 109 1.58 16.43 6.04
C ALA A 109 1.57 16.11 7.55
N LYS A 110 0.39 15.75 8.07
CA LYS A 110 0.15 15.28 9.44
C LYS A 110 -0.05 13.78 9.54
#